data_AF-A0A0Q4XZ02-F1
#
_entry.id   AF-A0A0Q4XZ02-F1
#
_cell.length_a   1.000
_cell.length_b   1.000
_cell.length_c   1.000
_cell.angle_alpha   90.00
_cell.angle_beta   90.00
_cell.angle_gamma   90.00
#
_symmetry.space_group_name_H-M   'P 1'
#
loop_
_entity.id
_entity.type
_entity.pdbx_description
1 polymer ?
#
loop_
_entity_poly.entity_id
_entity_poly.type
_entity_poly.pdbx_seq_one_letter_code
_entity_poly.pdbx_strand_id
1 'polypeptide(L)'
;MQSWAGVHEKCVDFLDRWANEAAGLGWTTLDLFGVHPEAGLIRPDYCGGIVMSGDKVSAITASRIAFMNTAHYRDTPGRPTGAVPIWLFGR
;
A
#
# COMPACT_ATOMS: atom_id res chain seq x y z
N MET A 1 8.06 -17.03 -1.78
CA MET A 1 8.75 -15.73 -1.62
C MET A 1 8.36 -14.88 -2.81
N GLN A 2 7.74 -13.73 -2.61
CA GLN A 2 7.39 -12.85 -3.73
C GLN A 2 8.65 -12.21 -4.30
N SER A 3 8.73 -12.12 -5.62
CA SER A 3 9.77 -11.34 -6.29
C SER A 3 9.37 -9.87 -6.31
N TRP A 4 10.36 -8.98 -6.34
CA TRP A 4 10.12 -7.54 -6.54
C TRP A 4 9.32 -7.26 -7.82
N ALA A 5 9.57 -8.03 -8.89
CA ALA A 5 8.82 -7.92 -10.14
C ALA A 5 7.32 -8.20 -9.94
N GLY A 6 6.96 -9.17 -9.10
CA GLY A 6 5.56 -9.47 -8.79
C GLY A 6 4.89 -8.31 -8.05
N VAL A 7 5.55 -7.74 -7.04
CA VAL A 7 5.04 -6.57 -6.30
C VAL A 7 4.86 -5.37 -7.24
N HIS A 8 5.86 -5.10 -8.09
CA HIS A 8 5.78 -4.02 -9.06
C HIS A 8 4.61 -4.19 -10.04
N GLU A 9 4.39 -5.39 -10.56
CA GLU A 9 3.25 -5.69 -11.44
C GLU A 9 1.91 -5.41 -10.74
N LYS A 10 1.77 -5.75 -9.45
CA LYS A 10 0.54 -5.48 -8.70
C LYS A 10 0.36 -3.99 -8.38
N CYS A 11 1.45 -3.26 -8.13
CA CYS A 11 1.40 -1.81 -8.04
C CYS A 11 0.88 -1.18 -9.33
N VAL A 12 1.35 -1.64 -10.49
CA VAL A 12 0.88 -1.16 -11.80
C VAL A 12 -0.60 -1.53 -12.04
N ASP A 13 -1.00 -2.79 -11.80
CA ASP A 13 -2.41 -3.23 -11.91
C ASP A 13 -3.34 -2.39 -11.02
N PHE A 14 -2.88 -2.05 -9.81
CA PHE A 14 -3.62 -1.15 -8.92
C PHE A 14 -3.76 0.26 -9.53
N LEU A 15 -2.66 0.84 -10.01
CA LEU A 15 -2.69 2.19 -10.57
C LEU A 15 -3.62 2.28 -11.78
N ASP A 16 -3.57 1.29 -12.68
CA ASP A 16 -4.40 1.27 -13.89
C ASP A 16 -5.89 1.13 -13.59
N ARG A 17 -6.26 0.38 -12.55
CA ARG A 17 -7.65 -0.03 -12.31
C ARG A 17 -8.34 0.75 -11.20
N TRP A 18 -7.59 1.22 -10.22
CA TRP A 18 -8.14 1.69 -8.94
C TRP A 18 -7.65 3.07 -8.52
N ALA A 19 -6.62 3.64 -9.14
CA ALA A 19 -6.04 4.92 -8.68
C ALA A 19 -7.07 6.06 -8.58
N ASN A 20 -7.94 6.20 -9.59
CA ASN A 20 -8.97 7.25 -9.61
C ASN A 20 -10.00 7.06 -8.49
N GLU A 21 -10.46 5.82 -8.28
CA GLU A 21 -11.41 5.51 -7.22
C GLU A 21 -10.78 5.69 -5.83
N ALA A 22 -9.54 5.23 -5.65
CA ALA A 22 -8.78 5.41 -4.43
C ALA A 22 -8.62 6.90 -4.08
N ALA A 23 -8.27 7.73 -5.07
CA ALA A 23 -8.17 9.17 -4.90
C ALA A 23 -9.53 9.79 -4.52
N GLY A 24 -10.62 9.38 -5.20
CA GLY A 24 -11.98 9.84 -4.89
C GLY A 24 -12.46 9.45 -3.48
N LEU A 25 -11.98 8.32 -2.96
CA LEU A 25 -12.22 7.84 -1.59
C LEU A 25 -11.23 8.42 -0.55
N GLY A 26 -10.35 9.33 -0.97
CA GLY A 26 -9.41 10.02 -0.10
C GLY A 26 -8.22 9.18 0.36
N TRP A 27 -7.88 8.09 -0.33
CA TRP A 27 -6.65 7.35 -0.05
C TRP A 27 -5.44 8.19 -0.43
N THR A 28 -4.52 8.38 0.51
CA THR A 28 -3.31 9.16 0.26
C THR A 28 -2.19 8.29 -0.31
N THR A 29 -1.15 8.94 -0.86
CA THR A 29 0.08 8.24 -1.26
C THR A 29 0.66 7.39 -0.13
N LEU A 30 0.65 7.86 1.12
CA LEU A 30 1.23 7.11 2.25
C LEU A 30 0.34 5.94 2.68
N ASP A 31 -0.98 6.05 2.50
CA ASP A 31 -1.87 4.92 2.78
C ASP A 31 -1.65 3.75 1.81
N LEU A 32 -1.23 4.04 0.59
CA LEU A 32 -1.07 3.07 -0.50
C LEU A 32 0.39 2.61 -0.64
N PHE A 33 1.32 3.55 -0.61
CA PHE A 33 2.73 3.38 -0.97
C PHE A 33 3.73 3.85 0.11
N GLY A 34 3.25 4.11 1.33
CA GLY A 34 4.13 4.43 2.45
C GLY A 34 5.08 3.28 2.79
N VAL A 35 6.26 3.62 3.29
CA VAL A 35 7.26 2.71 3.90
C VAL A 35 7.99 3.44 5.03
N HIS A 36 8.70 2.69 5.88
CA HIS A 36 9.55 3.31 6.90
C HIS A 36 10.74 4.04 6.26
N PRO A 37 11.11 5.25 6.72
CA PRO A 37 12.15 6.07 6.09
C PRO A 37 13.52 5.39 6.04
N GLU A 38 13.94 4.69 7.10
CA GLU A 38 15.25 4.02 7.17
C GLU A 38 15.21 2.50 6.93
N ALA A 39 14.17 1.81 7.39
CA ALA A 39 14.05 0.35 7.33
C ALA A 39 13.20 -0.16 6.14
N GLY A 40 12.58 0.74 5.37
CA GLY A 40 11.74 0.37 4.23
C GLY A 40 10.61 -0.59 4.62
N LEU A 41 10.51 -1.72 3.90
CA LEU A 41 9.47 -2.74 4.10
C LEU A 41 9.68 -3.62 5.35
N ILE A 42 10.85 -3.57 6.00
CA ILE A 42 11.13 -4.36 7.22
C ILE A 42 10.19 -3.94 8.37
N ARG A 43 9.66 -2.71 8.32
CA ARG A 43 8.71 -2.15 9.28
C ARG A 43 7.30 -2.10 8.68
N PRO A 44 6.55 -3.23 8.71
CA PRO A 44 5.26 -3.37 8.02
C PRO A 44 4.17 -2.43 8.56
N ASP A 45 4.30 -1.97 9.80
CA ASP A 45 3.41 -1.00 10.43
C ASP A 45 3.47 0.41 9.78
N TYR A 46 4.54 0.73 9.07
CA TYR A 46 4.62 1.94 8.24
C TYR A 46 4.04 1.75 6.85
N CYS A 47 3.96 0.50 6.38
CA CYS A 47 3.76 0.24 4.98
C CYS A 47 2.32 0.49 4.53
N GLY A 48 2.17 1.04 3.33
CA GLY A 48 0.88 1.20 2.67
C GLY A 48 0.30 -0.12 2.18
N GLY A 49 -1.02 -0.13 1.95
CA GLY A 49 -1.76 -1.34 1.64
C GLY A 49 -1.35 -2.03 0.34
N ILE A 50 -0.84 -1.27 -0.65
CA ILE A 50 -0.43 -1.83 -1.94
C ILE A 50 0.98 -2.41 -1.86
N VAL A 51 1.89 -1.73 -1.16
CA VAL A 51 3.28 -2.16 -1.01
C VAL A 51 3.40 -3.48 -0.23
N MET A 52 2.53 -3.70 0.76
CA MET A 52 2.52 -4.95 1.55
C MET A 52 1.80 -6.10 0.87
N SER A 53 0.93 -5.80 -0.11
CA SER A 53 0.09 -6.83 -0.70
C SER A 53 0.82 -7.57 -1.82
N GLY A 54 0.69 -8.90 -1.80
CA GLY A 54 1.09 -9.74 -2.93
C GLY A 54 0.00 -10.06 -3.94
N ASP A 55 -1.21 -9.61 -3.64
CA ASP A 55 -2.41 -10.02 -4.35
C ASP A 55 -3.01 -8.82 -5.08
N LYS A 56 -3.75 -9.10 -6.15
CA LYS A 56 -4.54 -8.08 -6.84
C LYS A 56 -5.62 -7.55 -5.91
N VAL A 57 -5.87 -6.24 -5.99
CA VAL A 57 -7.01 -5.61 -5.32
C VAL A 57 -8.31 -6.11 -5.95
N SER A 58 -9.23 -6.57 -5.10
CA SER A 58 -10.54 -7.08 -5.48
C SER A 58 -11.66 -6.05 -5.23
N ALA A 59 -11.49 -5.18 -4.24
CA ALA A 59 -12.40 -4.07 -3.95
C ALA A 59 -11.72 -2.98 -3.11
N ILE A 60 -12.22 -1.75 -3.20
CA ILE A 60 -11.80 -0.62 -2.37
C ILE A 60 -13.01 0.10 -1.78
N THR A 61 -12.90 0.55 -0.53
CA THR A 61 -13.85 1.43 0.13
C THR A 61 -13.11 2.59 0.77
N ALA A 62 -13.82 3.53 1.39
CA ALA A 62 -13.18 4.65 2.10
C ALA A 62 -12.27 4.21 3.26
N SER A 63 -12.42 3.01 3.82
CA SER A 63 -11.64 2.56 4.98
C SER A 63 -10.91 1.23 4.79
N ARG A 64 -11.18 0.50 3.69
CA ARG A 64 -10.62 -0.84 3.46
C ARG A 64 -10.21 -1.06 2.00
N ILE A 65 -9.08 -1.72 1.80
CA ILE A 65 -8.69 -2.34 0.53
C ILE A 65 -8.76 -3.86 0.71
N ALA A 66 -9.50 -4.55 -0.14
CA ALA A 66 -9.63 -6.01 -0.10
C ALA A 66 -8.74 -6.67 -1.14
N PHE A 67 -8.16 -7.81 -0.74
CA PHE A 67 -7.43 -8.74 -1.59
C PHE A 67 -8.16 -10.09 -1.60
N MET A 68 -7.58 -11.14 -2.20
CA MET A 68 -8.21 -12.45 -2.25
C MET A 68 -8.43 -13.04 -0.85
N ASN A 69 -7.42 -13.00 0.02
CA ASN A 69 -7.46 -13.63 1.35
C ASN A 69 -7.30 -12.65 2.52
N THR A 70 -6.94 -11.40 2.23
CA THR A 70 -6.56 -10.41 3.25
C THR A 70 -7.19 -9.06 2.94
N ALA A 71 -7.08 -8.12 3.88
CA ALA A 71 -7.49 -6.74 3.67
C ALA A 71 -6.55 -5.79 4.41
N HIS A 72 -6.37 -4.61 3.84
CA HIS A 72 -5.70 -3.48 4.49
C HIS A 72 -6.75 -2.49 5.00
N TYR A 73 -6.60 -2.05 6.24
CA TYR A 73 -7.49 -1.08 6.88
C TYR A 73 -6.75 0.23 7.13
N ARG A 74 -7.38 1.35 6.76
CA ARG A 74 -6.80 2.69 6.90
C ARG A 74 -6.51 3.03 8.36
N ASP A 75 -7.46 2.73 9.23
CA ASP A 75 -7.49 3.20 10.62
C ASP A 75 -6.94 2.16 11.63
N THR A 76 -5.89 1.43 11.24
CA THR A 76 -5.25 0.45 12.13
C THR A 76 -4.69 1.17 13.38
N PRO A 77 -5.16 0.84 14.60
CA PRO A 77 -4.70 1.51 15.82
C PRO A 77 -3.19 1.35 16.02
N GLY A 78 -2.52 2.42 16.47
CA GLY A 78 -1.09 2.40 16.74
C GLY A 78 -0.19 2.52 15.51
N ARG A 79 -0.77 2.81 14.32
CA ARG A 79 0.02 3.06 13.11
C ARG A 79 0.96 4.26 13.32
N PRO A 80 2.28 4.09 13.18
CA PRO A 80 3.23 5.19 13.38
C PRO A 80 3.11 6.28 12.30
N THR A 81 3.51 7.49 12.66
CA THR A 81 3.67 8.62 11.74
C THR A 81 5.07 8.64 11.11
N GLY A 82 5.24 9.39 10.01
CA GLY A 82 6.56 9.61 9.41
C GLY A 82 6.94 8.62 8.31
N ALA A 83 5.97 7.87 7.78
CA ALA A 83 6.17 7.10 6.55
C ALA A 83 6.53 8.02 5.38
N VAL A 84 7.34 7.50 4.47
CA VAL A 84 7.70 8.15 3.20
C VAL A 84 7.18 7.31 2.04
N PRO A 85 6.92 7.89 0.86
CA PRO A 85 6.63 7.11 -0.33
C PRO A 85 7.80 6.19 -0.70
N ILE A 86 7.50 4.98 -1.17
CA ILE A 86 8.53 3.96 -1.50
C ILE A 86 9.60 4.45 -2.49
N TRP A 87 9.29 5.39 -3.39
CA TRP A 87 10.26 5.96 -4.34
C TRP A 87 11.24 6.98 -3.74
N LEU A 88 11.07 7.34 -2.47
CA LEU A 88 12.04 8.15 -1.71
C LEU A 88 12.94 7.28 -0.81
N PHE A 89 12.63 5.99 -0.64
CA PHE A 89 13.40 5.09 0.20
C PHE A 89 14.73 4.70 -0.43
N GLY A 90 15.82 4.74 0.35
CA GLY A 90 17.15 4.31 -0.08
C GLY A 90 17.81 5.21 -1.13
N ARG A 91 17.32 6.44 -1.28
CA ARG A 91 17.87 7.47 -2.18
C ARG A 91 18.87 8.38 -1.47
#